data_AF-A0A7S0N6I7-F1
#
_entry.id   AF-A0A7S0N6I7-F1
#
_cell.length_a   1.000
_cell.length_b   1.000
_cell.length_c   1.000
_cell.angle_alpha   90.00
_cell.angle_beta   90.00
_cell.angle_gamma   90.00
#
_symmetry.space_group_name_H-M   'P 1'
#
loop_
_entity.id
_entity.type
_entity.pdbx_description
1 polymer ?
#
loop_
_entity_poly.entity_id
_entity_poly.type
_entity_poly.pdbx_seq_one_letter_code
_entity_poly.pdbx_strand_id
1 'polypeptide(L)'
;MARDGEAHQGLNPPPTNCEDIFVSQLASRAALLNNAFQEAVAGVIRRHSVVVNESGHGGEEFQLKCYHSLRVGTIFCCEFTHGVGFVEVHKAPVKTVTRMRTKLAEYSPPHPSSIWPLCANIMDPVRATIVCSSPAEILQVAGWFSNHEDQTSLIVCRVKNKFSANTHVTDGYRDFQMCVVFTDANGLRIIGEIQVHDKQLHDLNLRMHKMYKIKRAQSPESVSV
;
A
#
# COMPACT_ATOMS: atom_id res chain seq x y z
N MET A 1 -2.90 20.17 37.59
CA MET A 1 -4.09 19.29 37.47
C MET A 1 -3.63 17.95 36.91
N ALA A 2 -3.32 17.01 37.80
CA ALA A 2 -3.01 15.63 37.44
C ALA A 2 -4.33 14.95 37.03
N ARG A 3 -4.35 14.31 35.85
CA ARG A 3 -5.46 13.43 35.48
C ARG A 3 -5.17 12.07 36.11
N ASP A 4 -5.97 11.72 37.10
CA ASP A 4 -5.95 10.40 37.73
C ASP A 4 -6.12 9.33 36.66
N GLY A 5 -5.13 8.44 36.57
CA GLY A 5 -5.16 7.28 35.69
C GLY A 5 -6.09 6.23 36.28
N GLU A 6 -7.35 6.22 35.82
CA GLU A 6 -8.23 5.08 36.05
C GLU A 6 -7.60 3.85 35.38
N ALA A 7 -7.12 2.93 36.23
CA ALA A 7 -6.70 1.62 35.81
C ALA A 7 -7.91 0.91 35.18
N HIS A 8 -7.94 0.82 33.85
CA HIS A 8 -8.89 -0.02 33.13
C HIS A 8 -8.79 -1.44 33.67
N GLN A 9 -9.75 -1.81 34.54
CA GLN A 9 -9.89 -3.15 35.08
C GLN A 9 -10.03 -4.12 33.90
N GLY A 10 -9.16 -5.13 33.87
CA GLY A 10 -8.99 -6.07 32.78
C GLY A 10 -10.29 -6.77 32.41
N LEU A 11 -10.92 -6.32 31.33
CA LEU A 11 -11.95 -7.11 30.64
C LEU A 11 -11.26 -8.36 30.10
N ASN A 12 -11.76 -9.53 30.50
CA ASN A 12 -11.32 -10.80 29.93
C ASN A 12 -11.42 -10.71 28.39
N PRO A 13 -10.37 -11.12 27.64
CA PRO A 13 -10.43 -11.07 26.20
C PRO A 13 -11.62 -11.92 25.70
N PRO A 14 -12.41 -11.41 24.74
CA PRO A 14 -13.52 -12.17 24.18
C PRO A 14 -13.01 -13.49 23.56
N PRO A 15 -13.87 -14.52 23.46
CA PRO A 15 -13.48 -15.81 22.90
C PRO A 15 -12.89 -15.65 21.49
N THR A 16 -11.81 -16.39 21.22
CA THR A 16 -11.02 -16.33 19.97
C THR A 16 -11.85 -16.51 18.70
N ASN A 17 -12.98 -17.21 18.79
CA ASN A 17 -13.89 -17.46 17.67
C ASN A 17 -14.53 -16.18 17.09
N CYS A 18 -14.57 -15.08 17.84
CA CYS A 18 -15.15 -13.82 17.33
C CYS A 18 -14.25 -13.13 16.30
N GLU A 19 -12.92 -13.30 16.39
CA GLU A 19 -11.96 -12.61 15.51
C GLU A 19 -12.05 -13.10 14.06
N ASP A 20 -12.32 -14.39 13.87
CA ASP A 20 -12.48 -14.98 12.54
C ASP A 20 -13.64 -14.38 11.74
N ILE A 21 -14.72 -13.99 12.43
CA ILE A 21 -15.86 -13.31 11.82
C ILE A 21 -15.41 -11.97 11.25
N PHE A 22 -14.68 -11.16 12.04
CA PHE A 22 -14.20 -9.85 11.59
C PHE A 22 -13.16 -9.96 10.47
N VAL A 23 -12.25 -10.94 10.53
CA VAL A 23 -11.29 -11.19 9.44
C VAL A 23 -12.02 -11.58 8.15
N SER A 24 -13.01 -12.45 8.23
CA SER A 24 -13.82 -12.85 7.06
C SER A 24 -14.58 -11.67 6.46
N GLN A 25 -15.18 -10.83 7.31
CA GLN A 25 -15.86 -9.60 6.89
C GLN A 25 -14.89 -8.62 6.23
N LEU A 26 -13.70 -8.41 6.81
CA LEU A 26 -12.66 -7.55 6.26
C LEU A 26 -12.18 -8.05 4.89
N ALA A 27 -11.94 -9.36 4.75
CA ALA A 27 -11.53 -9.97 3.50
C ALA A 27 -12.61 -9.84 2.41
N SER A 28 -13.87 -10.06 2.77
CA SER A 28 -15.01 -9.90 1.86
C SER A 28 -15.15 -8.45 1.38
N ARG A 29 -15.05 -7.49 2.31
CA ARG A 29 -15.06 -6.06 1.98
C ARG A 29 -13.87 -5.67 1.11
N ALA A 30 -12.69 -6.21 1.37
CA ALA A 30 -11.51 -5.99 0.55
C ALA A 30 -11.67 -6.52 -0.87
N ALA A 31 -12.25 -7.70 -1.05
CA ALA A 31 -12.55 -8.27 -2.37
C ALA A 31 -13.50 -7.38 -3.17
N LEU A 32 -14.55 -6.85 -2.53
CA LEU A 32 -15.49 -5.93 -3.18
C LEU A 32 -14.82 -4.61 -3.61
N LEU A 33 -13.95 -4.06 -2.76
CA LEU A 33 -13.41 -2.71 -2.97
C LEU A 33 -12.06 -2.67 -3.69
N ASN A 34 -11.37 -3.81 -3.88
CA ASN A 34 -9.99 -3.82 -4.39
C ASN A 34 -9.86 -3.15 -5.76
N ASN A 35 -10.70 -3.51 -6.73
CA ASN A 35 -10.59 -2.95 -8.08
C ASN A 35 -10.82 -1.43 -8.09
N ALA A 36 -11.87 -0.97 -7.40
CA ALA A 36 -12.17 0.46 -7.30
C ALA A 36 -11.05 1.22 -6.56
N PHE A 37 -10.46 0.62 -5.52
CA PHE A 37 -9.28 1.16 -4.86
C PHE A 37 -8.09 1.29 -5.82
N GLN A 38 -7.76 0.25 -6.61
CA GLN A 38 -6.66 0.32 -7.58
C GLN A 38 -6.87 1.42 -8.62
N GLU A 39 -8.09 1.55 -9.14
CA GLU A 39 -8.45 2.59 -10.11
C GLU A 39 -8.39 3.99 -9.50
N ALA A 40 -8.77 4.15 -8.23
CA ALA A 40 -8.62 5.42 -7.52
C ALA A 40 -7.14 5.81 -7.37
N VAL A 41 -6.27 4.87 -7.01
CA VAL A 41 -4.81 5.12 -6.94
C VAL A 41 -4.26 5.52 -8.30
N ALA A 42 -4.58 4.75 -9.36
CA ALA A 42 -4.16 5.07 -10.72
C ALA A 42 -4.74 6.41 -11.22
N GLY A 43 -5.95 6.77 -10.79
CA GLY A 43 -6.61 8.02 -11.10
C GLY A 43 -5.86 9.24 -10.56
N VAL A 44 -5.28 9.16 -9.36
CA VAL A 44 -4.40 10.21 -8.82
C VAL A 44 -3.19 10.41 -9.72
N ILE A 45 -2.48 9.34 -10.07
CA ILE A 45 -1.29 9.42 -10.92
C ILE A 45 -1.64 9.95 -12.32
N ARG A 46 -2.75 9.50 -12.90
CA ARG A 46 -3.22 9.94 -14.21
C ARG A 46 -3.46 11.45 -14.30
N ARG A 47 -3.90 12.11 -13.22
CA ARG A 47 -4.10 13.58 -13.21
C ARG A 47 -2.80 14.37 -13.35
N HIS A 48 -1.68 13.75 -12.98
CA HIS A 48 -0.35 14.33 -13.13
C HIS A 48 0.37 13.83 -14.38
N SER A 49 -0.30 13.02 -15.21
CA SER A 49 0.27 12.53 -16.45
C SER A 49 0.20 13.56 -17.56
N VAL A 50 1.26 13.64 -18.37
CA VAL A 50 1.35 14.53 -19.52
C VAL A 50 1.01 13.79 -20.80
N VAL A 51 0.26 14.45 -21.68
CA VAL A 51 0.07 13.97 -23.06
C VAL A 51 1.27 14.46 -23.88
N VAL A 52 2.15 13.54 -24.24
CA VAL A 52 3.28 13.85 -25.12
C VAL A 52 2.73 13.94 -26.54
N ASN A 53 2.44 15.16 -26.99
CA ASN A 53 2.08 15.43 -28.38
C ASN A 53 3.37 15.45 -29.21
N GLU A 54 3.59 14.43 -30.05
CA GLU A 54 4.73 14.37 -30.96
C GLU A 54 4.55 15.31 -32.16
N SER A 55 4.70 16.61 -31.94
CA SER A 55 4.69 17.61 -33.02
C SER A 55 6.07 17.74 -33.70
N GLY A 56 6.58 16.64 -34.28
CA GLY A 56 7.93 16.59 -34.84
C GLY A 56 8.17 15.53 -35.92
N HIS A 57 7.73 15.82 -37.15
CA HIS A 57 8.32 15.37 -38.43
C HIS A 57 8.66 13.86 -38.60
N GLY A 58 7.69 13.09 -39.09
CA GLY A 58 7.94 12.14 -40.19
C GLY A 58 8.46 10.73 -39.89
N GLY A 59 8.47 10.25 -38.65
CA GLY A 59 8.83 8.85 -38.33
C GLY A 59 7.97 8.31 -37.21
N GLU A 60 7.31 7.18 -37.46
CA GLU A 60 6.53 6.31 -36.55
C GLU A 60 5.99 6.96 -35.27
N GLU A 61 4.69 7.30 -35.30
CA GLU A 61 3.87 7.75 -34.17
C GLU A 61 4.08 6.86 -32.94
N PHE A 62 4.98 7.26 -32.05
CA PHE A 62 5.23 6.56 -30.80
C PHE A 62 4.20 7.11 -29.81
N GLN A 63 2.94 6.73 -29.99
CA GLN A 63 1.95 6.92 -28.93
C GLN A 63 2.55 6.27 -27.69
N LEU A 64 2.92 7.10 -26.69
CA LEU A 64 3.17 6.69 -25.32
C LEU A 64 1.85 6.13 -24.78
N LYS A 65 1.47 4.97 -25.29
CA LYS A 65 0.39 4.15 -24.77
C LYS A 65 0.80 3.85 -23.35
N CYS A 66 -0.12 3.98 -22.42
CA CYS A 66 -0.02 3.29 -21.14
C CYS A 66 0.29 1.82 -21.47
N TYR A 67 1.56 1.41 -21.39
CA TYR A 67 1.94 0.05 -21.71
C TYR A 67 1.41 -0.81 -20.58
N HIS A 68 0.35 -1.55 -20.85
CA HIS A 68 -0.01 -2.69 -20.03
C HIS A 68 0.99 -3.80 -20.32
N SER A 69 2.10 -3.77 -19.59
CA SER A 69 2.90 -4.98 -19.49
C SER A 69 2.13 -5.96 -18.65
N LEU A 70 1.85 -7.16 -19.20
CA LEU A 70 1.20 -8.26 -18.50
C LEU A 70 1.89 -8.65 -17.17
N ARG A 71 3.10 -8.12 -16.90
CA ARG A 71 3.87 -8.35 -15.68
C ARG A 71 4.29 -7.09 -14.91
N VAL A 72 4.20 -5.87 -15.48
CA VAL A 72 4.93 -4.68 -14.97
C VAL A 72 4.00 -3.52 -14.56
N GLY A 73 2.69 -3.75 -14.42
CA GLY A 73 1.76 -2.69 -13.99
C GLY A 73 1.46 -1.66 -15.10
N THR A 74 0.91 -0.51 -14.71
CA THR A 74 0.58 0.60 -15.63
C THR A 74 1.61 1.70 -15.51
N ILE A 75 2.21 2.09 -16.63
CA ILE A 75 3.23 3.15 -16.66
C ILE A 75 2.58 4.47 -17.08
N PHE A 76 2.86 5.53 -16.32
CA PHE A 76 2.41 6.90 -16.56
C PHE A 76 3.63 7.81 -16.80
N CYS A 77 3.54 8.67 -17.81
CA CYS A 77 4.50 9.74 -18.03
C CYS A 77 3.99 10.98 -17.28
N CYS A 78 4.69 11.45 -16.24
CA CYS A 78 4.22 12.50 -15.34
C CYS A 78 5.15 13.72 -15.34
N GLU A 79 4.58 14.89 -15.07
CA GLU A 79 5.34 16.13 -14.87
C GLU A 79 5.79 16.25 -13.42
N PHE A 80 7.10 16.35 -13.23
CA PHE A 80 7.74 16.61 -11.93
C PHE A 80 8.41 17.98 -11.92
N THR A 81 8.81 18.45 -10.74
CA THR A 81 9.51 19.74 -10.60
C THR A 81 10.83 19.81 -11.37
N HIS A 82 11.48 18.67 -11.61
CA HIS A 82 12.74 18.54 -12.34
C HIS A 82 12.58 18.09 -13.80
N GLY A 83 11.35 18.04 -14.31
CA GLY A 83 11.03 17.66 -15.69
C GLY A 83 10.11 16.44 -15.77
N VAL A 84 10.04 15.85 -16.97
CA VAL A 84 9.17 14.70 -17.23
C VAL A 84 9.82 13.42 -16.73
N GLY A 85 9.04 12.57 -16.04
CA GLY A 85 9.49 11.29 -15.51
C GLY A 85 8.45 10.18 -15.67
N PHE A 86 8.83 8.94 -15.34
CA PHE A 86 7.94 7.78 -15.44
C PHE A 86 7.56 7.25 -14.06
N VAL A 87 6.27 6.96 -13.88
CA VAL A 87 5.69 6.35 -12.68
C VAL A 87 5.03 5.03 -13.05
N GLU A 88 5.40 3.95 -12.39
CA GLU A 88 4.77 2.63 -12.57
C GLU A 88 3.80 2.35 -11.41
N VAL A 89 2.54 2.02 -11.72
CA VAL A 89 1.54 1.61 -10.74
C VAL A 89 1.27 0.12 -10.88
N HIS A 90 1.63 -0.62 -9.84
CA HIS A 90 1.47 -2.07 -9.73
C HIS A 90 0.26 -2.39 -8.86
N LYS A 91 -0.75 -3.01 -9.48
CA LYS A 91 -1.92 -3.53 -8.77
C LYS A 91 -1.53 -4.74 -7.94
N ALA A 92 -2.05 -4.85 -6.72
CA ALA A 92 -1.81 -6.01 -5.88
C ALA A 92 -3.12 -6.74 -5.53
N PRO A 93 -3.05 -8.07 -5.35
CA PRO A 93 -4.21 -8.83 -4.90
C PRO A 93 -4.53 -8.48 -3.45
N VAL A 94 -5.81 -8.68 -3.11
CA VAL A 94 -6.32 -8.63 -1.73
C VAL A 94 -5.47 -9.52 -0.83
N LYS A 95 -5.18 -9.06 0.40
CA LYS A 95 -4.48 -9.90 1.35
C LYS A 95 -5.34 -11.14 1.67
N THR A 96 -4.73 -12.33 1.60
CA THR A 96 -5.44 -13.57 1.92
C THR A 96 -5.79 -13.64 3.41
N VAL A 97 -6.90 -14.32 3.73
CA VAL A 97 -7.36 -14.55 5.11
C VAL A 97 -6.25 -15.18 5.96
N THR A 98 -5.53 -16.17 5.44
CA THR A 98 -4.39 -16.79 6.15
C THR A 98 -3.33 -15.76 6.52
N ARG A 99 -2.96 -14.86 5.60
CA ARG A 99 -1.98 -13.81 5.88
C ARG A 99 -2.53 -12.74 6.84
N MET A 100 -3.83 -12.44 6.79
CA MET A 100 -4.48 -11.58 7.78
C MET A 100 -4.37 -12.17 9.18
N ARG A 101 -4.65 -13.47 9.34
CA ARG A 101 -4.50 -14.19 10.62
C ARG A 101 -3.05 -14.21 11.12
N THR A 102 -2.08 -14.48 10.25
CA THR A 102 -0.66 -14.41 10.63
C THR A 102 -0.30 -13.01 11.12
N LYS A 103 -0.84 -11.96 10.48
CA LYS A 103 -0.61 -10.57 10.88
C LYS A 103 -1.23 -10.24 12.23
N LEU A 104 -2.41 -10.79 12.54
CA LEU A 104 -3.05 -10.62 13.84
C LEU A 104 -2.20 -11.13 15.01
N ALA A 105 -1.47 -12.22 14.81
CA ALA A 105 -0.60 -12.78 15.85
C ALA A 105 0.50 -11.79 16.30
N GLU A 106 0.89 -10.83 15.44
CA GLU A 106 1.83 -9.76 15.80
C GLU A 106 1.23 -8.73 16.77
N TYR A 107 -0.11 -8.65 16.82
CA TYR A 107 -0.88 -7.73 17.66
C TYR A 107 -1.57 -8.44 18.83
N SER A 108 -1.27 -9.72 19.07
CA SER A 108 -1.80 -10.44 20.23
C SER A 108 -1.17 -9.90 21.54
N PRO A 109 -1.89 -10.00 22.67
CA PRO A 109 -1.31 -9.69 23.98
C PRO A 109 0.03 -10.43 24.19
N PRO A 110 1.03 -9.77 24.78
CA PRO A 110 0.95 -8.49 25.51
C PRO A 110 1.21 -7.23 24.65
N HIS A 111 1.06 -7.29 23.32
CA HIS A 111 1.39 -6.15 22.45
C HIS A 111 0.58 -4.87 22.83
N PRO A 112 1.18 -3.67 22.88
CA PRO A 112 0.47 -2.45 23.32
C PRO A 112 -0.75 -2.08 22.48
N SER A 113 -0.74 -2.42 21.19
CA SER A 113 -1.87 -2.21 20.26
C SER A 113 -2.90 -3.35 20.24
N SER A 114 -2.91 -4.23 21.24
CA SER A 114 -3.88 -5.35 21.36
C SER A 114 -5.28 -4.85 21.76
N ILE A 115 -5.85 -3.91 21.00
CA ILE A 115 -7.21 -3.40 21.21
C ILE A 115 -8.17 -4.26 20.38
N TRP A 116 -9.21 -4.78 21.03
CA TRP A 116 -10.23 -5.59 20.36
C TRP A 116 -11.21 -4.70 19.55
N PRO A 117 -11.61 -5.09 18.32
CA PRO A 117 -11.16 -6.29 17.59
C PRO A 117 -9.75 -6.13 17.03
N LEU A 118 -8.93 -7.19 17.08
CA LEU A 118 -7.52 -7.11 16.71
C LEU A 118 -7.33 -6.78 15.22
N CYS A 119 -8.29 -7.17 14.37
CA CYS A 119 -8.31 -6.92 12.94
C CYS A 119 -8.34 -5.43 12.58
N ALA A 120 -8.72 -4.56 13.51
CA ALA A 120 -8.60 -3.12 13.34
C ALA A 120 -7.14 -2.68 13.11
N ASN A 121 -6.16 -3.48 13.53
CA ASN A 121 -4.73 -3.23 13.30
C ASN A 121 -4.25 -3.66 11.89
N ILE A 122 -5.09 -4.32 11.08
CA ILE A 122 -4.74 -4.71 9.71
C ILE A 122 -4.99 -3.52 8.77
N MET A 123 -3.92 -2.80 8.40
CA MET A 123 -4.01 -1.58 7.60
C MET A 123 -3.86 -1.79 6.08
N ASP A 124 -3.46 -2.98 5.65
CA ASP A 124 -3.17 -3.30 4.24
C ASP A 124 -4.06 -4.43 3.67
N PRO A 125 -5.40 -4.47 3.91
CA PRO A 125 -6.27 -5.48 3.32
C PRO A 125 -6.37 -5.34 1.79
N VAL A 126 -6.38 -4.11 1.28
CA VAL A 126 -6.12 -3.72 -0.12
C VAL A 126 -4.83 -2.91 -0.17
N ARG A 127 -4.11 -3.00 -1.27
CA ARG A 127 -2.80 -2.34 -1.39
C ARG A 127 -2.40 -2.07 -2.83
N ALA A 128 -1.59 -1.05 -3.06
CA ALA A 128 -1.01 -0.71 -4.35
C ALA A 128 0.47 -0.36 -4.18
N THR A 129 1.26 -0.57 -5.24
CA THR A 129 2.67 -0.19 -5.25
C THR A 129 2.90 0.82 -6.37
N ILE A 130 3.59 1.91 -6.05
CA ILE A 130 4.00 2.95 -6.98
C ILE A 130 5.53 2.95 -7.03
N VAL A 131 6.09 2.88 -8.24
CA VAL A 131 7.53 2.89 -8.46
C VAL A 131 7.90 4.16 -9.22
N CYS A 132 8.84 4.90 -8.65
CA CYS A 132 9.38 6.14 -9.20
C CYS A 132 10.84 5.93 -9.60
N SER A 133 11.37 6.84 -10.42
CA SER A 133 12.76 6.76 -10.90
C SER A 133 13.76 7.42 -9.94
N SER A 134 13.28 8.26 -9.01
CA SER A 134 14.13 8.90 -8.02
C SER A 134 13.44 9.15 -6.67
N PRO A 135 14.20 9.37 -5.58
CA PRO A 135 13.64 9.74 -4.29
C PRO A 135 12.87 11.07 -4.27
N ALA A 136 13.24 12.04 -5.12
CA ALA A 136 12.52 13.31 -5.23
C ALA A 136 11.09 13.09 -5.75
N GLU A 137 10.94 12.20 -6.74
CA GLU A 137 9.64 11.82 -7.29
C GLU A 137 8.76 11.12 -6.25
N ILE A 138 9.33 10.29 -5.36
CA ILE A 138 8.57 9.65 -4.26
C ILE A 138 7.85 10.70 -3.42
N LEU A 139 8.55 11.77 -3.03
CA LEU A 139 7.99 12.83 -2.21
C LEU A 139 6.92 13.62 -2.95
N GLN A 140 7.15 13.91 -4.24
CA GLN A 140 6.17 14.61 -5.06
C GLN A 140 4.90 13.78 -5.29
N VAL A 141 5.05 12.49 -5.59
CA VAL A 141 3.92 11.54 -5.69
C VAL A 141 3.16 11.44 -4.37
N ALA A 142 3.85 11.35 -3.23
CA ALA A 142 3.19 11.35 -1.93
C ALA A 142 2.38 12.64 -1.70
N GLY A 143 2.94 13.79 -2.09
CA GLY A 143 2.26 15.09 -2.06
C GLY A 143 0.99 15.13 -2.92
N TRP A 144 0.95 14.41 -4.06
CA TRP A 144 -0.26 14.33 -4.88
C TRP A 144 -1.44 13.71 -4.14
N PHE A 145 -1.22 12.69 -3.30
CA PHE A 145 -2.30 12.09 -2.51
C PHE A 145 -2.82 13.04 -1.43
N SER A 146 -1.93 13.76 -0.74
CA SER A 146 -2.34 14.73 0.29
C SER A 146 -3.03 15.98 -0.28
N ASN A 147 -2.62 16.43 -1.48
CA ASN A 147 -3.15 17.68 -2.07
C ASN A 147 -4.50 17.49 -2.77
N HIS A 148 -4.92 16.26 -3.04
CA HIS A 148 -6.15 15.95 -3.79
C HIS A 148 -7.17 15.16 -2.95
N GLU A 149 -7.11 15.22 -1.62
CA GLU A 149 -8.07 14.51 -0.77
C GLU A 149 -9.52 14.93 -1.10
N ASP A 150 -9.77 16.22 -1.34
CA ASP A 150 -11.11 16.74 -1.70
C ASP A 150 -11.59 16.32 -3.09
N GLN A 151 -10.67 15.88 -3.95
CA GLN A 151 -10.95 15.52 -5.35
C GLN A 151 -10.85 14.02 -5.59
N THR A 152 -10.57 13.24 -4.55
CA THR A 152 -10.39 11.80 -4.64
C THR A 152 -11.24 11.12 -3.58
N SER A 153 -11.47 9.83 -3.79
CA SER A 153 -12.05 8.95 -2.78
C SER A 153 -11.03 8.46 -1.75
N LEU A 154 -9.82 9.03 -1.71
CA LEU A 154 -8.68 8.57 -0.92
C LEU A 154 -8.26 9.66 0.07
N ILE A 155 -8.29 9.34 1.36
CA ILE A 155 -7.86 10.26 2.43
C ILE A 155 -6.63 9.67 3.11
N VAL A 156 -5.51 10.40 3.15
CA VAL A 156 -4.27 9.94 3.79
C VAL A 156 -4.43 10.02 5.30
N CYS A 157 -4.43 8.88 5.98
CA CYS A 157 -4.62 8.83 7.44
C CYS A 157 -3.32 8.54 8.20
N ARG A 158 -2.31 7.97 7.54
CA ARG A 158 -1.01 7.68 8.16
C ARG A 158 0.09 7.66 7.11
N VAL A 159 1.23 8.26 7.43
CA VAL A 159 2.46 8.15 6.63
C VAL A 159 3.53 7.47 7.47
N LYS A 160 4.22 6.50 6.89
CA LYS A 160 5.36 5.82 7.49
C LYS A 160 6.57 6.01 6.59
N ASN A 161 7.55 6.75 7.11
CA ASN A 161 8.79 7.04 6.42
C ASN A 161 9.96 6.36 7.14
N LYS A 162 10.43 5.22 6.63
CA LYS A 162 11.61 4.54 7.20
C LYS A 162 12.94 5.09 6.69
N PHE A 163 12.95 6.11 5.83
CA PHE A 163 14.17 6.81 5.44
C PHE A 163 14.63 7.84 6.48
N SER A 164 13.80 8.16 7.46
CA SER A 164 14.17 9.08 8.54
C SER A 164 15.39 8.55 9.32
N ALA A 165 16.38 9.42 9.53
CA ALA A 165 17.63 9.09 10.22
C ALA A 165 17.42 8.55 11.65
N ASN A 166 16.30 8.93 12.28
CA ASN A 166 15.95 8.50 13.63
C ASN A 166 15.23 7.14 13.66
N THR A 167 14.93 6.55 12.51
CA THR A 167 14.28 5.24 12.45
C THR A 167 15.34 4.16 12.44
N HIS A 168 15.45 3.42 13.54
CA HIS A 168 16.24 2.19 13.52
C HIS A 168 15.53 1.17 12.63
N VAL A 169 16.20 0.76 11.56
CA VAL A 169 15.65 -0.17 10.58
C VAL A 169 16.41 -1.49 10.70
N THR A 170 15.72 -2.50 11.19
CA THR A 170 16.22 -3.88 11.20
C THR A 170 16.49 -4.32 9.76
N ASP A 171 17.68 -4.89 9.52
CA ASP A 171 18.13 -5.43 8.23
C ASP A 171 18.29 -4.41 7.08
N GLY A 172 18.28 -3.10 7.39
CA GLY A 172 18.52 -2.06 6.38
C GLY A 172 17.32 -1.75 5.46
N TYR A 173 16.19 -2.44 5.62
CA TYR A 173 14.99 -2.31 4.78
C TYR A 173 14.33 -0.92 4.80
N ARG A 174 14.49 -0.13 3.74
CA ARG A 174 13.88 1.21 3.61
C ARG A 174 12.60 1.18 2.78
N ASP A 175 11.55 1.83 3.27
CA ASP A 175 10.28 2.03 2.57
C ASP A 175 9.62 3.37 2.92
N PHE A 176 8.77 3.82 2.00
CA PHE A 176 7.82 4.91 2.21
C PHE A 176 6.42 4.35 1.98
N GLN A 177 5.56 4.44 2.99
CA GLN A 177 4.22 3.87 2.95
C GLN A 177 3.19 4.91 3.38
N MET A 178 2.05 4.94 2.71
CA MET A 178 0.88 5.72 3.09
C MET A 178 -0.26 4.76 3.38
N CYS A 179 -0.93 4.92 4.52
CA CYS A 179 -2.24 4.32 4.73
C CYS A 179 -3.30 5.36 4.36
N VAL A 180 -4.28 4.93 3.59
CA VAL A 180 -5.36 5.77 3.11
C VAL A 180 -6.70 5.14 3.48
N VAL A 181 -7.70 5.95 3.76
CA VAL A 181 -9.09 5.49 3.82
C VAL A 181 -9.71 5.73 2.45
N PHE A 182 -10.12 4.64 1.80
CA PHE A 182 -10.85 4.68 0.54
C PHE A 182 -12.35 4.60 0.79
N THR A 183 -13.12 5.42 0.08
CA THR A 183 -14.60 5.39 0.10
C THR A 183 -15.12 5.23 -1.33
N ASP A 184 -15.86 4.16 -1.63
CA ASP A 184 -16.41 3.97 -2.98
C ASP A 184 -17.64 4.86 -3.23
N ALA A 185 -18.20 4.76 -4.45
CA ALA A 185 -19.39 5.49 -4.85
C ALA A 185 -20.66 5.13 -4.02
N ASN A 186 -20.67 3.96 -3.35
CA ASN A 186 -21.77 3.52 -2.49
C ASN A 186 -21.55 3.89 -1.01
N GLY A 187 -20.48 4.61 -0.69
CA GLY A 187 -20.12 4.99 0.67
C GLY A 187 -19.46 3.87 1.49
N LEU A 188 -19.09 2.75 0.88
CA LEU A 188 -18.35 1.68 1.54
C LEU A 188 -16.90 2.10 1.74
N ARG A 189 -16.38 1.87 2.95
CA ARG A 189 -15.04 2.32 3.36
C ARG A 189 -14.09 1.17 3.68
N ILE A 190 -12.84 1.31 3.28
CA ILE A 190 -11.76 0.40 3.66
C ILE A 190 -10.44 1.16 3.82
N ILE A 191 -9.59 0.70 4.75
CA ILE A 191 -8.21 1.16 4.82
C ILE A 191 -7.37 0.43 3.77
N GLY A 192 -6.51 1.15 3.08
CA GLY A 192 -5.58 0.60 2.10
C GLY A 192 -4.16 1.08 2.32
N GLU A 193 -3.19 0.32 1.86
CA GLU A 193 -1.78 0.70 1.89
C GLU A 193 -1.27 1.04 0.49
N ILE A 194 -0.65 2.20 0.33
CA ILE A 194 0.06 2.61 -0.88
C ILE A 194 1.55 2.63 -0.54
N GLN A 195 2.32 1.75 -1.18
CA GLN A 195 3.77 1.70 -1.04
C GLN A 195 4.40 2.48 -2.17
N VAL A 196 5.26 3.45 -1.85
CA VAL A 196 5.97 4.25 -2.87
C VAL A 196 7.46 3.92 -2.78
N HIS A 197 8.04 3.51 -3.90
CA HIS A 197 9.42 3.04 -3.97
C HIS A 197 10.20 3.77 -5.04
N ASP A 198 11.50 3.92 -4.78
CA ASP A 198 12.48 4.09 -5.84
C ASP A 198 12.63 2.76 -6.60
N LYS A 199 12.88 2.81 -7.91
CA LYS A 199 13.00 1.64 -8.77
C LYS A 199 14.06 0.64 -8.30
N GLN A 200 15.23 1.12 -7.87
CA GLN A 200 16.30 0.24 -7.40
C GLN A 200 15.90 -0.46 -6.08
N LEU A 201 15.24 0.27 -5.18
CA LEU A 201 14.72 -0.31 -3.94
C LEU A 201 13.57 -1.28 -4.19
N HIS A 202 12.69 -1.01 -5.16
CA HIS A 202 11.63 -1.93 -5.54
C HIS A 202 12.21 -3.25 -6.04
N ASP A 203 13.18 -3.21 -6.95
CA ASP A 203 13.85 -4.39 -7.49
C ASP A 203 14.55 -5.21 -6.40
N LEU A 204 15.23 -4.53 -5.46
CA LEU A 204 15.84 -5.17 -4.31
C LEU A 204 14.80 -5.83 -3.40
N ASN A 205 13.68 -5.14 -3.11
CA ASN A 205 12.59 -5.65 -2.29
C ASN A 205 11.94 -6.89 -2.91
N LEU A 206 11.80 -6.95 -4.24
CA LEU A 206 11.30 -8.14 -4.92
C LEU A 206 12.25 -9.35 -4.72
N ARG A 207 13.57 -9.13 -4.79
CA ARG A 207 14.57 -10.18 -4.53
C ARG A 207 14.52 -10.64 -3.07
N MET A 208 14.45 -9.72 -2.11
CA MET A 208 14.32 -10.05 -0.70
C MET A 208 13.02 -10.80 -0.40
N HIS A 209 11.89 -10.41 -1.02
CA HIS A 209 10.62 -11.09 -0.81
C HIS A 209 10.66 -12.56 -1.29
N LYS A 210 11.35 -12.84 -2.40
CA LYS A 210 11.62 -14.22 -2.85
C LYS A 210 12.39 -15.01 -1.80
N MET A 211 13.44 -14.41 -1.21
CA MET A 211 14.20 -15.04 -0.13
C MET A 211 13.36 -15.31 1.12
N TYR A 212 12.48 -14.38 1.51
CA TYR A 212 11.57 -14.59 2.64
C TYR A 212 10.58 -15.73 2.39
N LYS A 213 10.07 -15.89 1.17
CA LYS A 213 9.22 -17.04 0.82
C LYS A 213 9.95 -18.36 1.03
N ILE A 214 11.23 -18.43 0.63
CA ILE A 214 12.09 -19.61 0.83
C ILE A 214 12.32 -19.86 2.33
N LYS A 215 12.68 -18.83 3.11
CA LYS A 215 12.92 -18.99 4.56
C LYS A 215 11.67 -19.42 5.35
N ARG A 216 10.48 -19.04 4.88
CA ARG A 216 9.19 -19.40 5.52
C ARG A 216 8.65 -20.75 5.07
N ALA A 217 9.14 -21.29 3.96
CA ALA A 217 8.79 -22.63 3.54
C ALA A 217 9.36 -23.62 4.56
N GLN A 218 8.49 -24.20 5.40
CA GLN A 218 8.88 -25.17 6.42
C GLN A 218 9.40 -26.48 5.78
N SER A 219 9.09 -26.72 4.50
CA SER A 219 9.64 -27.79 3.68
C SER A 219 9.89 -27.30 2.24
N PRO A 220 10.87 -27.87 1.51
CA PRO A 220 11.19 -27.50 0.13
C PRO A 220 10.00 -27.64 -0.84
N GLU A 221 9.07 -28.55 -0.55
CA GLU A 221 7.91 -28.88 -1.37
C GLU A 221 6.80 -27.79 -1.35
N SER A 222 6.86 -26.85 -0.40
CA SER A 222 5.84 -25.79 -0.25
C SER A 222 6.10 -24.53 -1.06
N VAL A 223 7.21 -24.45 -1.82
CA VAL A 223 7.54 -23.29 -2.65
C VAL A 223 6.90 -23.43 -4.04
N SER A 224 5.65 -22.98 -4.18
CA SER A 224 5.05 -22.75 -5.50
C SER A 224 5.59 -21.44 -6.09
N VAL A 225 6.21 -21.53 -7.27
CA VAL A 225 6.83 -20.42 -8.02
C VAL A 225 5.77 -19.48 -8.59
#